data_AF-A0A7Y0NQJ1-F1
#
_entry.id   AF-A0A7Y0NQJ1-F1
#
_cell.length_a   1.000
_cell.length_b   1.000
_cell.length_c   1.000
_cell.angle_alpha   90.00
_cell.angle_beta   90.00
_cell.angle_gamma   90.00
#
_symmetry.space_group_name_H-M   'P 1'
#
loop_
_entity.id
_entity.type
_entity.pdbx_description
1 polymer ?
#
loop_
_entity_poly.entity_id
_entity_poly.type
_entity_poly.pdbx_seq_one_letter_code
_entity_poly.pdbx_strand_id
1 'polypeptide(L)'
;MEPFGFEKLPEIIRQLFEKVERIEEMVSDLNPADDGSSDLLTVKEAADYLKVSVQSLYSKVSRMEIPVSKPGRRLYLVENRPV
;
A
#
# COMPACT_ATOMS: atom_id res chain seq x y z
N MET A 1 20.31 -17.38 -30.54
CA MET A 1 20.34 -18.20 -29.30
C MET A 1 20.52 -19.62 -29.78
N GLU A 2 21.61 -20.29 -29.42
CA GLU A 2 21.83 -21.68 -29.81
C GLU A 2 20.68 -22.53 -29.25
N PRO A 3 20.04 -23.40 -30.05
CA PRO A 3 18.97 -24.25 -29.58
C PRO A 3 19.50 -25.17 -28.48
N PHE A 4 18.79 -25.22 -27.35
CA PHE A 4 19.13 -26.17 -26.30
C PHE A 4 18.88 -27.59 -26.80
N GLY A 5 19.91 -28.44 -26.75
CA GLY A 5 19.74 -29.87 -26.99
C GLY A 5 18.90 -30.51 -25.90
N PHE A 6 18.13 -31.55 -26.25
CA PHE A 6 17.25 -32.29 -25.34
C PHE A 6 17.96 -32.78 -24.06
N GLU A 7 19.24 -33.12 -24.15
CA GLU A 7 20.06 -33.58 -23.02
C GLU A 7 20.19 -32.54 -21.90
N LYS A 8 20.04 -31.26 -22.24
CA LYS A 8 20.14 -30.15 -21.27
C LYS A 8 18.80 -29.81 -20.61
N LEU A 9 17.69 -30.45 -21.02
CA LEU A 9 16.36 -30.16 -20.47
C LEU A 9 16.28 -30.31 -18.94
N PRO A 10 16.81 -31.39 -18.31
CA PRO A 10 16.73 -31.52 -16.86
C PRO A 10 17.42 -30.36 -16.13
N GLU A 11 18.58 -29.94 -16.64
CA GLU A 11 19.36 -28.82 -16.06
C GLU A 11 18.64 -27.48 -16.26
N ILE A 12 18.10 -27.23 -17.45
CA ILE A 12 17.36 -26.00 -17.76
C ILE A 12 16.09 -25.89 -16.92
N ILE A 13 15.36 -27.01 -16.75
CA ILE A 13 14.16 -27.06 -15.92
C ILE A 13 14.50 -26.75 -14.46
N ARG A 14 15.60 -27.31 -13.93
CA ARG A 14 16.06 -26.99 -12.58
C ARG A 14 16.36 -25.50 -12.43
N GLN A 15 17.11 -24.92 -13.38
CA GLN A 15 17.44 -23.50 -13.37
C GLN A 15 16.20 -22.61 -13.50
N LEU A 16 15.21 -23.04 -14.28
CA LEU A 16 13.93 -22.33 -14.41
C LEU A 16 13.16 -22.36 -13.09
N PHE A 17 13.09 -23.52 -12.44
CA PHE A 17 12.44 -23.69 -11.14
C PHE A 17 13.07 -22.80 -10.07
N GLU A 18 14.40 -22.83 -9.92
CA GLU A 18 15.15 -21.96 -8.98
C GLU A 18 14.91 -20.46 -9.25
N LYS A 19 14.78 -20.06 -10.52
CA LYS A 19 14.47 -18.67 -10.89
C LYS A 19 13.03 -18.28 -10.53
N VAL A 20 12.08 -19.20 -10.68
CA VAL A 20 10.68 -18.97 -10.33
C VAL A 20 10.52 -18.84 -8.82
N GLU A 21 11.11 -19.73 -8.02
CA GLU A 21 11.09 -19.63 -6.55
C GLU A 21 11.63 -18.28 -6.06
N ARG A 22 12.75 -17.82 -6.62
CA ARG A 22 13.32 -16.51 -6.26
C ARG A 22 12.38 -15.35 -6.59
N ILE A 23 11.67 -15.42 -7.71
CA ILE A 23 10.68 -14.40 -8.09
C ILE A 23 9.50 -14.45 -7.12
N GLU A 24 9.03 -15.63 -6.73
CA GLU A 24 7.95 -15.79 -5.75
C GLU A 24 8.35 -15.20 -4.38
N GLU A 25 9.56 -15.47 -3.90
CA GLU A 25 10.12 -14.88 -2.68
C GLU A 25 10.16 -13.34 -2.78
N MET A 26 10.74 -12.81 -3.85
CA MET A 26 10.80 -11.36 -4.07
C MET A 26 9.41 -10.74 -4.13
N VAL A 27 8.45 -11.39 -4.78
CA VAL A 27 7.07 -10.89 -4.88
C VAL A 27 6.35 -10.96 -3.53
N SER A 28 6.61 -11.99 -2.73
CA SER A 28 6.11 -12.11 -1.37
C SER A 28 6.63 -10.97 -0.48
N ASP A 29 7.92 -10.63 -0.61
CA ASP A 29 8.56 -9.53 0.11
C ASP A 29 8.11 -8.15 -0.41
N LEU A 30 7.67 -8.07 -1.67
CA LEU A 30 7.09 -6.89 -2.27
C LEU A 30 5.63 -6.68 -1.87
N ASN A 31 5.01 -7.58 -1.11
CA ASN A 31 3.77 -7.23 -0.44
C ASN A 31 4.15 -6.11 0.54
N PRO A 32 3.78 -4.85 0.28
CA PRO A 32 4.00 -3.83 1.28
C PRO A 32 3.18 -4.31 2.47
N ALA A 33 3.85 -4.76 3.54
CA ALA A 33 3.25 -4.65 4.86
C ALA A 33 2.75 -3.22 4.87
N ASP A 34 1.43 -3.07 4.98
CA ASP A 34 0.67 -1.85 4.77
C ASP A 34 1.21 -0.70 5.64
N ASP A 35 2.33 -0.14 5.22
CA ASP A 35 3.18 0.81 5.93
C ASP A 35 2.84 2.24 5.51
N GLY A 36 1.72 2.39 4.81
CA GLY A 36 1.17 3.67 4.36
C GLY A 36 -0.33 3.86 4.61
N SER A 37 -1.08 2.87 5.09
CA SER A 37 -2.50 3.07 5.43
C SER A 37 -2.76 3.31 6.92
N SER A 38 -1.81 3.02 7.83
CA SER A 38 -2.09 3.09 9.26
C SER A 38 -2.42 4.51 9.76
N ASP A 39 -2.02 5.54 9.03
CA ASP A 39 -2.10 6.93 9.49
C ASP A 39 -3.10 7.78 8.69
N LEU A 40 -3.81 7.19 7.71
CA LEU A 40 -4.77 7.89 6.88
C LEU A 40 -6.20 7.47 7.23
N LEU A 41 -6.87 8.31 8.03
CA LEU A 41 -8.29 8.14 8.32
C LEU A 41 -9.14 8.60 7.13
N THR A 42 -10.14 7.81 6.77
CA THR A 42 -11.23 8.30 5.92
C THR A 42 -12.00 9.43 6.63
N VAL A 43 -12.78 10.21 5.87
CA VAL A 43 -13.63 11.28 6.43
C VAL A 43 -14.55 10.76 7.53
N LYS A 44 -15.05 9.52 7.39
CA LYS A 44 -15.94 8.92 8.39
C LYS A 44 -15.17 8.53 9.65
N GLU A 45 -14.06 7.82 9.51
CA GLU A 45 -13.23 7.39 10.64
C GLU A 45 -12.68 8.60 11.41
N ALA A 46 -12.27 9.67 10.73
CA ALA A 46 -11.83 10.89 11.36
C ALA A 46 -12.96 11.63 12.09
N ALA A 47 -14.18 11.62 11.54
CA ALA A 47 -15.35 12.20 12.21
C ALA A 47 -15.68 11.45 13.50
N ASP A 48 -15.61 10.11 13.46
CA ASP A 48 -15.81 9.25 14.63
C ASP A 48 -14.69 9.44 15.67
N TYR A 49 -13.43 9.51 15.23
CA TYR A 49 -12.27 9.76 16.09
C TYR A 49 -12.35 11.12 16.81
N LEU A 50 -12.66 12.18 16.07
CA LEU A 50 -12.77 13.55 16.60
C LEU A 50 -14.12 13.80 17.31
N LYS A 51 -15.05 12.84 17.29
CA LYS A 51 -16.39 12.93 17.86
C LYS A 51 -17.19 14.12 17.32
N VAL A 52 -17.10 14.37 16.02
CA VAL A 52 -17.83 15.43 15.31
C VAL A 52 -18.64 14.84 14.15
N SER A 53 -19.64 15.58 13.66
CA SER A 53 -20.32 15.15 12.43
C SER A 53 -19.41 15.30 11.20
N VAL A 54 -19.62 14.49 10.17
CA VAL A 54 -18.93 14.61 8.86
C VAL A 54 -19.05 16.03 8.29
N GLN A 55 -20.21 16.67 8.44
CA GLN A 55 -20.44 18.05 8.00
C GLN A 55 -19.59 19.07 8.78
N SER A 56 -19.47 18.88 10.10
CA SER A 56 -18.59 19.70 10.93
C SER A 56 -17.12 19.47 10.57
N LEU A 57 -16.73 18.23 10.28
CA LEU A 57 -15.39 17.90 9.83
C LEU A 57 -15.05 18.64 8.52
N TYR A 58 -15.94 18.65 7.53
CA TYR A 58 -15.75 19.44 6.30
C TYR A 58 -15.61 20.94 6.57
N SER A 59 -16.36 21.47 7.53
CA SER A 59 -16.28 22.88 7.92
C SER A 59 -14.94 23.22 8.58
N LYS A 60 -14.36 22.29 9.34
CA LYS A 60 -13.04 22.43 9.96
C LYS A 60 -11.91 22.32 8.93
N VAL A 61 -12.04 21.40 7.98
CA VAL A 61 -11.12 21.26 6.86
C VAL A 61 -11.12 22.50 5.96
N SER A 62 -12.30 23.07 5.64
CA SER A 62 -12.38 24.27 4.80
C SER A 62 -11.81 25.52 5.47
N ARG A 63 -11.83 25.57 6.80
CA ARG A 63 -11.19 26.61 7.62
C ARG A 63 -9.70 26.36 7.89
N MET A 64 -9.13 25.29 7.34
CA MET A 64 -7.74 24.88 7.56
C MET A 64 -7.41 24.59 9.03
N GLU A 65 -8.40 24.27 9.86
CA GLU A 65 -8.21 23.89 11.27
C GLU A 65 -7.67 22.45 11.41
N ILE A 66 -7.84 21.61 10.38
CA ILE A 66 -7.39 20.21 10.35
C ILE A 66 -6.62 19.96 9.05
N PRO A 67 -5.40 19.39 9.11
CA PRO A 67 -4.62 19.06 7.93
C PRO A 67 -5.26 17.89 7.16
N VAL A 68 -5.21 17.95 5.83
CA VAL A 68 -5.73 16.89 4.96
C VAL A 68 -4.72 16.52 3.88
N SER A 69 -4.68 15.24 3.53
CA SER A 69 -3.96 14.74 2.37
C SER A 69 -4.97 14.37 1.27
N LYS A 70 -4.66 14.71 0.01
CA LYS A 70 -5.51 14.42 -1.16
C LYS A 70 -4.77 13.58 -2.21
N PRO A 71 -4.34 12.35 -1.89
CA PRO A 71 -3.85 11.44 -2.92
C PRO A 71 -4.99 11.10 -3.90
N GLY A 72 -4.84 11.52 -5.16
CA GLY A 72 -5.83 11.29 -6.21
C GLY A 72 -7.12 12.11 -6.04
N ARG A 73 -8.28 11.43 -5.97
CA ARG A 73 -9.63 12.06 -5.87
C ARG A 73 -10.33 11.85 -4.51
N ARG A 74 -9.61 11.33 -3.50
CA ARG A 74 -10.16 11.04 -2.18
C ARG A 74 -9.49 11.90 -1.11
N LEU A 75 -10.27 12.33 -0.12
CA LEU A 75 -9.78 13.13 1.01
C LEU A 75 -9.47 12.20 2.17
N TYR A 76 -8.23 12.24 2.62
CA TYR A 76 -7.74 11.48 3.77
C TYR A 76 -7.22 12.45 4.83
N LEU A 77 -7.38 12.08 6.10
CA LEU A 77 -6.90 12.87 7.24
C LEU A 77 -5.72 12.17 7.88
N VAL A 78 -4.66 12.93 8.16
CA VAL A 78 -3.45 12.40 8.79
C VAL A 78 -3.68 12.32 10.30
N GLU A 79 -3.51 11.14 10.89
CA GLU A 79 -3.57 10.96 12.34
C GLU A 79 -2.32 11.58 12.98
N ASN A 80 -2.47 12.70 13.70
CA ASN A 80 -1.37 13.29 14.46
C ASN A 80 -1.41 12.77 15.91
N ARG A 81 -0.76 11.64 16.18
CA ARG A 81 -0.64 11.13 17.55
C ARG A 81 0.35 12.00 18.33
N PRO A 82 -0.03 12.54 19.51
CA PRO A 82 0.96 13.11 20.41
C PRO A 82 1.85 11.99 20.95
N VAL A 83 3.17 12.18 20.87
CA VAL A 83 4.20 11.30 21.44
C VAL A 83 4.28 11.51 22.95
#